data_AF-E2AN95-F1
#
_entry.id   AF-E2AN95-F1
#
_cell.length_a   1.000
_cell.length_b   1.000
_cell.length_c   1.000
_cell.angle_alpha   90.00
_cell.angle_beta   90.00
_cell.angle_gamma   90.00
#
_symmetry.space_group_name_H-M   'P 1'
#
loop_
_entity.id
_entity.type
_entity.pdbx_description
1 polymer ?
#
loop_
_entity_poly.entity_id
_entity_poly.type
_entity_poly.pdbx_seq_one_letter_code
_entity_poly.pdbx_strand_id
1 'polypeptide(L)' 'RKHMNRVTTNKSVITEHRLNFDHEFKWDEVKILDKESFYNKRLISEMICIKRQHNGLNLQTDTDCFPDIY' A
#
# COMPACT_ATOMS: atom_id res chain seq x y z
N ARG A 1 -32.09 -11.36 -20.03
CA ARG A 1 -32.20 -9.99 -19.45
C ARG A 1 -32.23 -10.08 -17.92
N LYS A 2 -31.08 -10.24 -17.25
CA LYS A 2 -30.91 -10.07 -15.80
C LYS A 2 -29.47 -9.64 -15.51
N HIS A 3 -29.11 -8.41 -15.89
CA HIS A 3 -28.02 -7.72 -15.23
C HIS A 3 -28.61 -7.17 -13.93
N MET A 4 -28.53 -7.97 -12.87
CA MET A 4 -28.86 -7.48 -11.53
C MET A 4 -28.00 -6.25 -11.27
N ASN A 5 -28.68 -5.19 -10.83
CA ASN A 5 -28.14 -3.92 -10.38
C ASN A 5 -26.99 -4.13 -9.38
N ARG A 6 -25.75 -4.24 -9.84
CA ARG A 6 -24.58 -4.06 -8.98
C ARG A 6 -24.20 -2.60 -9.10
N VAL A 7 -24.78 -1.76 -8.24
CA VAL A 7 -24.16 -0.47 -7.93
C VAL A 7 -22.87 -0.82 -7.21
N THR A 8 -21.81 -1.08 -7.97
CA THR A 8 -20.46 -1.05 -7.42
C THR A 8 -20.21 0.40 -7.08
N THR A 9 -20.34 0.74 -5.81
CA THR A 9 -19.68 1.93 -5.28
C THR A 9 -18.19 1.69 -5.52
N ASN A 10 -17.67 2.11 -6.68
CA ASN A 10 -16.27 1.98 -7.06
C ASN A 10 -15.46 2.92 -6.17
N LYS A 11 -15.25 2.52 -4.92
CA LYS A 11 -14.37 3.21 -3.98
C LYS A 11 -12.94 2.97 -4.45
N SER A 12 -12.11 4.01 -4.42
CA SER A 12 -10.67 3.83 -4.62
C SER A 12 -10.09 3.01 -3.47
N VAL A 13 -8.95 2.35 -3.69
CA VAL A 13 -8.19 1.64 -2.65
C VAL A 13 -7.94 2.54 -1.43
N ILE A 14 -7.64 3.82 -1.68
CA ILE A 14 -7.44 4.82 -0.63
C ILE A 14 -8.71 5.03 0.19
N THR A 15 -9.86 5.25 -0.47
CA THR A 15 -11.14 5.45 0.24
C THR A 15 -11.54 4.21 1.04
N GLU A 16 -11.33 3.03 0.48
CA GLU A 16 -11.61 1.76 1.16
C GLU A 16 -10.72 1.56 2.39
N HIS A 17 -9.41 1.85 2.27
CA HIS A 17 -8.47 1.80 3.39
C HIS A 17 -8.87 2.71 4.55
N ARG A 18 -9.20 3.98 4.25
CA ARG A 18 -9.60 4.96 5.27
C ARG A 18 -10.82 4.46 6.05
N LEU A 19 -11.81 3.90 5.35
CA LEU A 19 -13.03 3.37 5.97
C LEU A 19 -12.80 2.09 6.77
N ASN A 20 -11.96 1.18 6.28
CA ASN A 20 -11.73 -0.12 6.92
C ASN A 20 -10.82 -0.03 8.16
N PHE A 21 -9.91 0.93 8.18
CA PHE A 21 -8.90 1.07 9.24
C PHE A 21 -9.07 2.35 10.07
N ASP A 22 -10.12 3.14 9.86
CA ASP A 22 -10.35 4.46 10.49
C ASP A 22 -9.09 5.35 10.43
N HIS A 23 -8.44 5.34 9.26
CA HIS A 23 -7.14 5.95 9.07
C HIS A 23 -7.25 7.19 8.20
N GLU A 24 -6.67 8.31 8.65
CA GLU A 24 -6.56 9.55 7.86
C GLU A 24 -5.12 9.82 7.44
N PHE A 25 -4.92 10.13 6.15
CA PHE A 25 -3.60 10.40 5.61
C PHE A 25 -3.18 11.84 5.89
N LYS A 26 -1.96 12.00 6.42
CA LYS A 26 -1.34 13.30 6.65
C LYS A 26 -0.68 13.83 5.37
N TRP A 27 -1.50 14.29 4.42
CA TRP A 27 -1.04 14.76 3.11
C TRP A 27 -0.08 15.95 3.18
N ASP A 28 -0.24 16.82 4.19
CA ASP A 28 0.58 18.02 4.36
C ASP A 28 1.85 17.78 5.22
N GLU A 29 1.93 16.65 5.92
CA GLU A 29 3.05 16.32 6.82
C GLU A 29 3.92 15.18 6.27
N VAL A 30 4.13 15.14 4.94
CA VAL A 30 4.96 14.10 4.32
C VAL A 30 6.42 14.25 4.75
N LYS A 31 7.02 13.15 5.19
CA LYS A 31 8.44 13.07 5.57
C LYS A 31 9.16 12.07 4.67
N ILE A 32 10.38 12.42 4.24
CA ILE A 32 11.27 11.49 3.56
C ILE A 32 11.87 10.57 4.63
N LEU A 33 11.46 9.29 4.63
CA LEU A 33 11.92 8.29 5.60
C LEU A 33 13.26 7.66 5.22
N ASP A 34 13.52 7.53 3.92
CA ASP A 34 14.76 6.97 3.38
C ASP A 34 15.15 7.72 2.09
N LYS A 35 16.45 7.86 1.86
CA LYS A 35 17.00 8.49 0.64
C LYS A 35 18.19 7.69 0.17
N GLU A 36 17.98 6.92 -0.90
CA GLU A 36 19.02 6.13 -1.55
C GLU A 36 19.17 6.54 -3.02
N SER A 37 20.42 6.84 -3.38
CA SER A 37 20.84 7.24 -4.73
C SER A 37 20.92 6.05 -5.70
N PHE A 38 21.26 4.87 -5.20
CA PHE A 38 21.41 3.67 -6.02
C PHE A 38 20.07 2.99 -6.22
N TYR A 39 19.62 2.94 -7.48
CA TYR A 39 18.30 2.42 -7.85
C TYR A 39 18.00 1.04 -7.25
N ASN A 40 18.90 0.07 -7.41
CA ASN A 40 18.68 -1.29 -6.91
C ASN A 40 18.57 -1.35 -5.39
N LYS A 41 19.35 -0.55 -4.66
CA LYS A 41 19.28 -0.48 -3.19
C LYS A 41 17.97 0.15 -2.75
N ARG A 42 17.52 1.19 -3.46
CA ARG A 42 16.23 1.85 -3.19
C ARG A 42 15.07 0.88 -3.37
N LEU A 43 15.05 0.08 -4.45
CA LEU A 43 14.01 -0.92 -4.67
C LEU A 43 13.95 -1.94 -3.54
N ILE A 44 15.10 -2.44 -3.10
CA ILE A 44 15.16 -3.41 -1.99
C ILE A 44 14.68 -2.76 -0.68
N SER A 45 15.12 -1.53 -0.38
CA SER A 45 14.68 -0.76 0.80
C SER A 45 13.17 -0.55 0.80
N GLU A 46 12.59 -0.21 -0.35
CA GLU A 46 11.15 -0.01 -0.54
C GLU A 46 10.36 -1.31 -0.33
N MET A 47 10.80 -2.44 -0.89
CA MET A 47 10.16 -3.75 -0.67
C MET A 47 10.17 -4.16 0.80
N ILE A 48 11.30 -3.98 1.50
CA ILE A 48 11.40 -4.24 2.95
C ILE A 48 10.41 -3.36 3.72
N CYS A 49 10.33 -2.06 3.37
CA CYS A 49 9.41 -1.14 4.02
C CYS A 49 7.95 -1.56 3.84
N ILE A 50 7.56 -1.96 2.63
CA ILE A 50 6.20 -2.41 2.32
C ILE A 50 5.85 -3.71 3.05
N LYS A 51 6.76 -4.69 3.06
CA LYS A 51 6.55 -6.00 3.71
C LYS A 51 6.32 -5.89 5.21
N ARG A 52 6.95 -4.90 5.85
CA ARG A 52 6.85 -4.66 7.30
C ARG A 52 5.60 -3.88 7.73
N GLN A 53 4.77 -3.41 6.79
CA GLN A 53 3.57 -2.64 7.11
C GLN A 53 2.42 -3.54 7.52
N HIS A 54 1.99 -3.45 8.78
CA HIS A 54 0.87 -4.23 9.31
C HIS A 54 -0.50 -3.84 8.68
N ASN A 55 -0.66 -2.58 8.27
CA ASN A 55 -1.86 -2.04 7.61
C ASN A 55 -1.44 -1.20 6.39
N GLY A 56 -0.63 -1.80 5.51
CA GLY A 56 -0.15 -1.13 4.30
C GLY A 56 -1.25 -0.92 3.27
N LEU A 57 -1.10 0.14 2.46
CA LEU A 57 -1.95 0.35 1.28
C LEU A 57 -1.60 -0.60 0.14
N ASN A 58 -0.33 -0.99 0.05
CA ASN A 58 0.17 -1.86 -1.02
C ASN A 58 -0.23 -3.32 -0.74
N LEU A 59 -0.57 -4.04 -1.82
CA LEU A 59 -0.84 -5.47 -1.74
C LEU A 59 0.45 -6.22 -1.40
N GLN A 60 0.39 -7.08 -0.39
CA GLN A 60 1.55 -7.86 0.06
C GLN A 60 2.02 -8.88 -0.99
N THR A 61 1.14 -9.26 -1.93
CA THR A 61 1.42 -10.22 -2.99
C THR A 61 2.62 -9.81 -3.85
N ASP A 62 2.87 -8.50 -3.98
CA ASP A 62 4.01 -7.99 -4.74
C ASP A 62 5.36 -8.25 -4.03
N THR A 63 5.32 -8.64 -2.75
CA THR A 63 6.48 -8.94 -1.92
C THR A 63 6.63 -10.43 -1.57
N ASP A 64 5.77 -11.31 -2.11
CA ASP A 64 5.78 -12.76 -1.81
C ASP A 64 7.09 -13.44 -2.24
N CYS A 65 7.73 -12.95 -3.30
CA CYS A 65 9.04 -13.43 -3.76
C CYS A 65 10.21 -12.91 -2.89
N PHE A 66 9.95 -12.07 -1.90
CA PHE A 66 10.95 -11.50 -1.00
C PHE A 66 11.08 -12.33 0.28
N PRO A 67 12.29 -12.55 0.83
CA PRO A 67 12.46 -13.38 2.02
C PRO A 67 11.61 -12.94 3.21
N ASP A 68 11.05 -13.89 3.96
CA ASP A 68 10.20 -13.63 5.14
C ASP A 68 10.96 -13.13 6.38
N ILE A 69 12.29 -13.13 6.32
CA ILE A 69 13.15 -12.65 7.41
C ILE A 69 13.14 -11.11 7.57
N TYR A 70 12.43 -10.40 6.69
CA TYR A 70 12.31 -8.95 6.64
C TYR A 70 10.87 -8.52 6.89
#